data_AF-A0AA95H6F7-F1
#
_entry.id   AF-A0AA95H6F7-F1
#
_cell.length_a   1.000
_cell.length_b   1.000
_cell.length_c   1.000
_cell.angle_alpha   90.00
_cell.angle_beta   90.00
_cell.angle_gamma   90.00
#
_symmetry.space_group_name_H-M   'P 1'
#
loop_
_entity.id
_entity.type
_entity.pdbx_description
1 polymer ?
#
loop_
_entity_poly.entity_id
_entity_poly.type
_entity_poly.pdbx_seq_one_letter_code
_entity_poly.pdbx_strand_id
1 'polypeptide(L)'
;MDNNNPYSPPKTVVSDVSPAPSRIPRVIGTTLIAITLIGLVGIVFGLIELVSNPNSQMWSLLEQQGLNKTYIAISYSLNIAISLWLIWIGTQLRQYKDKGRQQFNYYVIFIIVFGMVNVGIQAMLLPASTPMNSLYPTLFSVVANAVLNGILWYYLNKPASKASLH
;
A
#
# COMPACT_ATOMS: atom_id res chain seq x y z
N MET A 1 30.88 7.31 -55.24
CA MET A 1 30.84 8.73 -54.84
C MET A 1 30.60 8.74 -53.35
N ASP A 2 31.67 8.93 -52.59
CA ASP A 2 31.66 8.91 -51.13
C ASP A 2 30.87 10.08 -50.58
N ASN A 3 29.83 9.75 -49.80
CA ASN A 3 28.95 10.70 -49.16
C ASN A 3 29.58 11.11 -47.81
N ASN A 4 30.69 11.85 -47.87
CA ASN A 4 31.37 12.47 -46.72
C ASN A 4 30.60 13.71 -46.24
N ASN A 5 29.37 13.51 -45.74
CA ASN A 5 28.65 14.57 -45.02
C ASN A 5 28.97 14.49 -43.52
N PRO A 6 29.79 15.40 -42.97
CA PRO A 6 30.18 15.41 -41.55
C PRO A 6 29.03 15.78 -40.60
N TYR A 7 27.87 16.20 -41.13
CA TYR A 7 26.66 16.49 -40.36
C TYR A 7 25.61 15.38 -40.41
N SER A 8 25.97 14.19 -40.90
CA SER A 8 25.06 13.04 -40.86
C SER A 8 24.82 12.67 -39.39
N PRO A 9 23.58 12.72 -38.88
CA PRO A 9 23.31 12.26 -37.52
C PRO A 9 23.77 10.80 -37.41
N PRO A 10 24.39 10.41 -36.28
CA PRO A 10 24.86 9.04 -36.11
C PRO A 10 23.70 8.10 -36.37
N LYS A 11 23.85 7.22 -37.36
CA LYS A 11 22.91 6.12 -37.60
C LYS A 11 23.11 5.09 -36.50
N THR A 12 22.72 5.43 -35.27
CA THR A 12 22.55 4.43 -34.22
C THR A 12 21.48 3.48 -34.73
N VAL A 13 21.89 2.25 -35.03
CA VAL A 13 20.97 1.14 -35.22
C VAL A 13 20.21 1.02 -33.90
N VAL A 14 19.00 1.57 -33.84
CA VAL A 14 18.07 1.27 -32.76
C VAL A 14 17.79 -0.21 -32.92
N SER A 15 18.35 -1.04 -32.07
CA SER A 15 18.03 -2.46 -32.10
C SER A 15 16.53 -2.57 -31.81
N ASP A 16 15.73 -2.99 -32.79
CA ASP A 16 14.28 -3.27 -32.69
C ASP A 16 13.94 -4.44 -31.73
N VAL A 17 14.86 -4.80 -30.83
CA VAL A 17 14.58 -5.71 -29.74
C VAL A 17 13.77 -4.92 -28.71
N SER A 18 12.46 -4.84 -28.93
CA SER A 18 11.53 -4.38 -27.89
C SER A 18 11.83 -5.17 -26.61
N PRO A 19 12.21 -4.50 -25.51
CA PRO A 19 12.58 -5.19 -24.29
C PRO A 19 11.40 -6.04 -23.83
N ALA A 20 11.65 -7.32 -23.54
CA ALA A 20 10.60 -8.24 -23.14
C ALA A 20 9.75 -7.64 -22.00
N PRO A 21 8.40 -7.73 -22.09
CA PRO A 21 7.52 -7.07 -21.14
C PRO A 21 7.83 -7.54 -19.71
N SER A 22 8.17 -6.61 -18.81
CA SER A 22 8.53 -6.94 -17.43
C SER A 22 7.34 -7.60 -16.74
N ARG A 23 7.62 -8.71 -16.07
CA ARG A 23 6.64 -9.46 -15.25
C ARG A 23 6.47 -8.84 -13.86
N ILE A 24 7.33 -7.90 -13.46
CA ILE A 24 7.37 -7.31 -12.11
C ILE A 24 6.00 -6.72 -11.71
N PRO A 25 5.33 -5.87 -12.52
CA PRO A 25 4.03 -5.32 -12.13
C PRO A 25 2.97 -6.39 -11.93
N ARG A 26 3.00 -7.46 -12.74
CA ARG A 26 2.05 -8.57 -12.65
C ARG A 26 2.27 -9.42 -11.39
N VAL A 27 3.54 -9.68 -11.03
CA VAL A 27 3.87 -10.41 -9.79
C VAL A 27 3.46 -9.61 -8.58
N ILE A 28 3.87 -8.34 -8.51
CA ILE A 28 3.50 -7.42 -7.41
C ILE A 28 1.99 -7.31 -7.29
N GLY A 29 1.26 -7.11 -8.40
CA GLY A 29 -0.20 -7.04 -8.38
C GLY A 29 -0.87 -8.33 -7.87
N THR A 30 -0.34 -9.50 -8.23
CA THR A 30 -0.87 -10.80 -7.75
C THR A 30 -0.60 -10.99 -6.26
N THR A 31 0.62 -10.69 -5.81
CA THR A 31 1.00 -10.78 -4.40
C THR A 31 0.20 -9.79 -3.54
N LEU A 32 -0.01 -8.55 -4.01
CA LEU A 32 -0.84 -7.56 -3.35
C LEU A 32 -2.27 -8.08 -3.13
N ILE A 33 -2.90 -8.63 -4.17
CA ILE A 33 -4.25 -9.19 -4.07
C ILE A 33 -4.27 -10.33 -3.03
N ALA A 34 -3.33 -11.26 -3.10
CA ALA A 34 -3.29 -12.41 -2.18
C ALA A 34 -3.15 -11.98 -0.72
N ILE A 35 -2.19 -11.08 -0.41
CA ILE A 35 -1.98 -10.56 0.94
C ILE A 35 -3.23 -9.80 1.43
N THR A 36 -3.84 -9.01 0.55
CA THR A 36 -5.04 -8.23 0.92
C THR A 36 -6.23 -9.11 1.24
N LEU A 37 -6.43 -10.19 0.49
CA LEU A 37 -7.50 -11.14 0.77
C LEU A 37 -7.31 -11.83 2.13
N ILE A 38 -6.07 -12.23 2.46
CA ILE A 38 -5.75 -12.79 3.77
C ILE A 38 -6.01 -11.76 4.88
N GLY A 39 -5.61 -10.49 4.67
CA GLY A 39 -5.88 -9.40 5.60
C GLY A 39 -7.37 -9.14 5.80
N LEU A 40 -8.16 -9.12 4.72
CA LEU A 40 -9.62 -8.95 4.75
C LEU A 40 -10.31 -10.02 5.58
N VAL A 41 -9.85 -11.28 5.49
CA VAL A 41 -10.36 -12.36 6.34
C VAL A 41 -10.16 -12.04 7.82
N GLY A 42 -8.96 -11.56 8.21
CA GLY A 42 -8.68 -11.14 9.58
C GLY A 42 -9.56 -9.96 10.04
N ILE A 43 -9.78 -8.98 9.16
CA ILE A 43 -10.68 -7.83 9.42
C ILE A 43 -12.11 -8.32 9.68
N VAL A 44 -12.61 -9.25 8.85
CA VAL A 44 -13.96 -9.82 9.01
C VAL A 44 -14.09 -10.60 10.32
N PHE A 45 -13.10 -11.43 10.68
CA PHE A 45 -13.11 -12.14 11.96
C PHE A 45 -13.10 -11.18 13.15
N GLY A 46 -12.28 -10.12 13.10
CA GLY A 46 -12.27 -9.10 14.14
C GLY A 46 -13.62 -8.38 14.30
N LEU A 47 -14.29 -8.05 13.18
CA LEU A 47 -15.64 -7.49 13.23
C LEU A 47 -16.66 -8.45 13.84
N ILE A 48 -16.61 -9.73 13.48
CA ILE A 48 -17.49 -10.74 14.06
C ILE A 48 -17.29 -10.81 15.57
N GLU A 49 -16.05 -10.87 16.04
CA GLU A 49 -15.76 -10.91 17.48
C GLU A 49 -16.27 -9.66 18.22
N LEU A 50 -16.07 -8.47 17.65
CA LEU A 50 -16.53 -7.21 18.20
C LEU A 50 -18.06 -7.14 18.32
N VAL A 51 -18.78 -7.66 17.32
CA VAL A 51 -20.25 -7.66 17.28
C VAL A 51 -20.85 -8.75 18.17
N SER A 52 -20.25 -9.95 18.16
CA SER A 52 -20.78 -11.11 18.87
C SER A 52 -20.51 -11.08 20.38
N ASN A 53 -19.44 -10.42 20.83
CA ASN A 53 -19.09 -10.33 22.25
C ASN A 53 -18.78 -8.87 22.67
N PRO A 54 -19.82 -8.03 22.90
CA PRO A 54 -19.65 -6.62 23.24
C PRO A 54 -19.00 -6.33 24.62
N ASN A 55 -18.79 -7.37 25.44
CA ASN A 55 -18.17 -7.34 26.78
C ASN A 55 -16.92 -8.23 26.89
N SER A 56 -16.29 -8.60 25.77
CA SER A 56 -15.06 -9.41 25.78
C SER A 56 -13.89 -8.69 26.46
N GLN A 57 -12.91 -9.47 26.91
CA GLN A 57 -11.60 -8.94 27.32
C GLN A 57 -10.93 -8.10 26.21
N MET A 58 -11.26 -8.36 24.94
CA MET A 58 -10.76 -7.55 23.84
C MET A 58 -11.29 -6.12 23.90
N TRP A 59 -12.56 -5.91 24.27
CA TRP A 59 -13.11 -4.56 24.45
C TRP A 59 -12.45 -3.81 25.61
N SER A 60 -12.19 -4.46 26.74
CA SER A 60 -11.53 -3.80 27.86
C SER A 60 -10.07 -3.42 27.53
N LEU A 61 -9.36 -4.26 26.77
CA LEU A 61 -8.02 -3.95 26.28
C LEU A 61 -8.03 -2.78 25.29
N LEU A 62 -9.01 -2.71 24.39
CA LEU A 62 -9.14 -1.63 23.42
C LEU A 62 -9.52 -0.30 24.08
N GLU A 63 -10.42 -0.32 25.06
CA GLU A 63 -10.75 0.87 25.87
C GLU A 63 -9.55 1.38 26.66
N GLN A 64 -8.72 0.49 27.23
CA GLN A 64 -7.46 0.87 27.88
C GLN A 64 -6.47 1.53 26.92
N GLN A 65 -6.56 1.23 25.61
CA GLN A 65 -5.79 1.88 24.56
C GLN A 65 -6.45 3.17 24.02
N GLY A 66 -7.52 3.66 24.68
CA GLY A 66 -8.24 4.86 24.26
C GLY A 66 -9.10 4.65 23.00
N LEU A 67 -9.32 3.40 22.57
CA LEU A 67 -10.05 3.09 21.35
C LEU A 67 -11.52 2.86 21.68
N ASN A 68 -12.36 3.85 21.41
CA ASN A 68 -13.80 3.71 21.59
C ASN A 68 -14.46 2.87 20.47
N LYS A 69 -15.66 2.36 20.73
CA LYS A 69 -16.41 1.50 19.80
C LYS A 69 -16.62 2.15 18.42
N THR A 70 -16.89 3.46 18.41
CA THR A 70 -17.13 4.24 17.19
C THR A 70 -15.88 4.34 16.32
N TYR A 71 -14.73 4.66 16.93
CA TYR A 71 -13.44 4.75 16.27
C TYR A 71 -13.04 3.40 15.66
N ILE A 72 -13.27 2.31 16.41
CA ILE A 72 -13.00 0.96 15.93
C ILE A 72 -13.89 0.65 14.72
N ALA A 73 -15.20 0.89 14.80
CA ALA A 73 -16.12 0.67 13.68
C ALA A 73 -15.70 1.44 12.43
N ILE A 74 -15.38 2.73 12.56
CA ILE A 74 -14.88 3.58 11.47
C ILE A 74 -13.57 3.02 10.90
N SER A 75 -12.64 2.63 11.78
CA SER A 75 -11.34 2.07 11.38
C SER A 75 -11.51 0.78 10.58
N TYR A 76 -12.40 -0.13 10.98
CA TYR A 76 -12.68 -1.35 10.23
C TYR A 76 -13.30 -1.04 8.86
N SER A 77 -14.29 -0.12 8.79
CA SER A 77 -14.90 0.28 7.52
C SER A 77 -13.88 0.89 6.55
N LEU A 78 -12.99 1.76 7.06
CA LEU A 78 -11.91 2.34 6.26
C LEU A 78 -10.91 1.27 5.80
N ASN A 79 -10.51 0.34 6.67
CA ASN A 79 -9.62 -0.75 6.29
C ASN A 79 -10.21 -1.65 5.20
N ILE A 80 -11.52 -1.89 5.21
CA ILE A 80 -12.21 -2.61 4.13
C ILE A 80 -12.13 -1.80 2.82
N ALA A 81 -12.44 -0.51 2.84
CA ALA A 81 -12.39 0.34 1.65
C ALA A 81 -10.96 0.41 1.06
N ILE A 82 -9.95 0.57 1.91
CA ILE A 82 -8.53 0.58 1.53
C ILE A 82 -8.12 -0.77 0.92
N SER A 83 -8.57 -1.88 1.51
CA SER A 83 -8.32 -3.23 1.01
C SER A 83 -8.93 -3.44 -0.38
N LEU A 84 -10.18 -3.02 -0.58
CA LEU A 84 -10.82 -3.08 -1.89
C LEU A 84 -10.08 -2.23 -2.94
N TRP A 85 -9.59 -1.06 -2.54
CA TRP A 85 -8.76 -0.22 -3.41
C TRP A 85 -7.44 -0.92 -3.78
N LEU A 86 -6.77 -1.59 -2.82
CA LEU A 86 -5.55 -2.35 -3.11
C LEU A 86 -5.78 -3.51 -4.07
N ILE A 87 -6.89 -4.23 -3.93
CA ILE A 87 -7.28 -5.31 -4.86
C ILE A 87 -7.49 -4.75 -6.27
N TRP A 88 -8.16 -3.60 -6.37
CA TRP A 88 -8.34 -2.91 -7.64
C TRP A 88 -7.00 -2.49 -8.24
N ILE A 89 -6.09 -1.88 -7.46
CA ILE A 89 -4.73 -1.53 -7.91
C ILE A 89 -3.97 -2.77 -8.38
N GLY A 90 -4.03 -3.87 -7.63
CA GLY A 90 -3.40 -5.13 -8.01
C GLY A 90 -3.94 -5.67 -9.34
N THR A 91 -5.23 -5.52 -9.59
CA THR A 91 -5.87 -5.90 -10.87
C THR A 91 -5.43 -4.98 -12.00
N GLN A 92 -5.36 -3.67 -11.77
CA GLN A 92 -4.85 -2.67 -12.71
C GLN A 92 -3.37 -2.92 -13.04
N LEU A 93 -2.53 -3.30 -12.08
CA LEU A 93 -1.13 -3.66 -12.33
C LEU A 93 -0.97 -4.88 -13.25
N ARG A 94 -1.97 -5.79 -13.28
CA ARG A 94 -1.97 -6.97 -14.16
C ARG A 94 -2.44 -6.65 -15.58
N GLN A 95 -3.43 -5.77 -15.73
CA GLN A 95 -4.09 -5.44 -17.01
C GLN A 95 -3.53 -4.18 -17.67
N TYR A 96 -3.35 -3.10 -16.91
CA TYR A 96 -2.97 -1.76 -17.35
C TYR A 96 -1.79 -1.25 -16.52
N LYS A 97 -0.60 -1.82 -16.77
CA LYS A 97 0.60 -1.65 -15.93
C LYS A 97 0.91 -0.19 -15.55
N ASP A 98 0.76 0.76 -16.48
CA ASP A 98 0.98 2.20 -16.20
C ASP A 98 -0.06 2.81 -15.28
N LYS A 99 -1.36 2.57 -15.56
CA LYS A 99 -2.46 3.05 -14.72
C LYS A 99 -2.35 2.45 -13.32
N GLY A 100 -2.05 1.15 -13.22
CA GLY A 100 -1.83 0.47 -11.95
C GLY A 100 -0.67 1.07 -11.16
N ARG A 101 0.46 1.40 -11.81
CA ARG A 101 1.61 2.05 -11.17
C ARG A 101 1.25 3.45 -10.65
N GLN A 102 0.57 4.26 -11.46
CA GLN A 102 0.15 5.60 -11.06
C GLN A 102 -0.76 5.55 -9.82
N GLN A 103 -1.73 4.63 -9.82
CA GLN A 103 -2.63 4.44 -8.69
C GLN A 103 -1.90 3.90 -7.46
N PHE A 104 -0.93 3.00 -7.63
CA PHE A 104 -0.08 2.56 -6.54
C PHE A 104 0.74 3.72 -5.93
N ASN A 105 1.25 4.65 -6.74
CA ASN A 105 1.95 5.82 -6.21
C ASN A 105 1.03 6.70 -5.34
N TYR A 106 -0.22 6.94 -5.78
CA TYR A 106 -1.19 7.67 -4.96
C TYR A 106 -1.54 6.92 -3.67
N TYR A 107 -1.67 5.61 -3.75
CA TYR A 107 -1.90 4.76 -2.59
C TYR A 107 -0.76 4.87 -1.56
N VAL A 108 0.51 4.84 -1.99
CA VAL A 108 1.66 4.97 -1.08
C VAL A 108 1.64 6.32 -0.33
N ILE A 109 1.34 7.41 -1.03
CA ILE A 109 1.22 8.73 -0.39
C ILE A 109 0.06 8.74 0.60
N PHE A 110 -1.09 8.20 0.19
CA PHE A 110 -2.29 8.12 1.02
C PHE A 110 -2.01 7.36 2.32
N ILE A 111 -1.38 6.19 2.29
CA ILE A 111 -1.14 5.40 3.51
C ILE A 111 -0.19 6.09 4.49
N ILE A 112 0.79 6.85 3.99
CA ILE A 112 1.74 7.57 4.84
C ILE A 112 1.00 8.69 5.56
N VAL A 113 0.26 9.52 4.80
CA VAL A 113 -0.52 10.62 5.38
C VAL A 113 -1.58 10.10 6.35
N PHE A 114 -2.35 9.08 5.93
CA PHE A 114 -3.39 8.47 6.75
C PHE A 114 -2.81 7.82 8.02
N GLY A 115 -1.68 7.11 7.90
CA GLY A 115 -0.99 6.53 9.05
C GLY A 115 -0.55 7.57 10.08
N MET A 116 -0.04 8.71 9.63
CA MET A 116 0.33 9.83 10.52
C MET A 116 -0.88 10.45 11.21
N VAL A 117 -1.99 10.66 10.47
CA VAL A 117 -3.25 11.15 11.05
C VAL A 117 -3.77 10.16 12.11
N ASN A 118 -3.72 8.87 11.82
CA ASN A 118 -4.19 7.82 12.72
C ASN A 118 -3.41 7.80 14.05
N VAL A 119 -2.08 7.91 13.98
CA VAL A 119 -1.22 8.04 15.17
C VAL A 119 -1.56 9.32 15.95
N GLY A 120 -1.76 10.44 15.26
CA GLY A 120 -2.12 11.71 15.88
C GLY A 120 -3.45 11.63 16.63
N ILE A 121 -4.48 11.05 16.02
CA ILE A 121 -5.79 10.84 16.65
C ILE A 121 -5.65 9.91 17.85
N GLN A 122 -4.93 8.79 17.73
CA GLN A 122 -4.76 7.87 18.84
C GLN A 122 -4.02 8.55 20.02
N ALA A 123 -2.99 9.36 19.75
CA ALA A 123 -2.30 10.13 20.78
C ALA A 123 -3.22 11.11 21.53
N MET A 124 -4.23 11.69 20.84
CA MET A 124 -5.22 12.57 21.45
C MET A 124 -6.29 11.82 22.26
N LEU A 125 -6.59 10.58 21.90
CA LEU A 125 -7.60 9.75 22.56
C LEU A 125 -7.05 8.98 23.78
N LEU A 126 -5.73 8.92 23.93
CA LEU A 126 -5.11 8.26 25.08
C LEU A 126 -5.39 9.03 26.38
N PRO A 127 -5.75 8.33 27.47
CA PRO A 127 -5.80 8.94 28.80
C PRO A 127 -4.46 9.57 29.17
N ALA A 128 -4.47 10.73 29.83
CA ALA A 128 -3.26 11.45 30.23
C ALA A 128 -2.31 10.65 31.16
N SER A 129 -2.84 9.61 31.82
CA SER A 129 -2.08 8.69 32.66
C SER A 129 -1.42 7.55 31.88
N THR A 130 -1.75 7.36 30.61
CA THR A 130 -1.21 6.26 29.82
C THR A 130 0.22 6.58 29.36
N PRO A 131 1.19 5.70 29.62
CA PRO A 131 2.57 5.94 29.22
C PRO A 131 2.70 5.98 27.68
N MET A 132 3.59 6.85 27.18
CA MET A 132 3.76 7.12 25.75
C MET A 132 4.26 5.91 24.94
N ASN A 133 4.85 4.91 25.60
CA ASN A 133 5.24 3.64 25.00
C ASN A 133 4.04 2.82 24.49
N SER A 134 2.81 3.13 24.94
CA SER A 134 1.58 2.53 24.41
C SER A 134 1.35 2.82 22.93
N LEU A 135 1.97 3.88 22.38
CA LEU A 135 1.91 4.22 20.95
C LEU A 135 2.94 3.49 20.09
N TYR A 136 3.95 2.85 20.69
CA TYR A 136 5.03 2.19 19.93
C TYR A 136 4.53 1.11 18.97
N PRO A 137 3.55 0.24 19.33
CA PRO A 137 3.01 -0.74 18.40
C PRO A 137 2.38 -0.09 17.16
N THR A 138 1.61 0.99 17.34
CA THR A 138 0.97 1.71 16.23
C THR A 138 2.01 2.40 15.35
N LEU A 139 2.96 3.11 15.96
CA LEU A 139 4.05 3.77 15.25
C LEU A 139 4.88 2.76 14.45
N PHE A 140 5.24 1.64 15.07
CA PHE A 140 5.96 0.56 14.40
C PHE A 140 5.17 0.01 13.22
N SER A 141 3.87 -0.23 13.38
CA SER A 141 3.00 -0.70 12.30
C SER A 141 2.96 0.28 11.12
N VAL A 142 2.80 1.57 11.39
CA VAL A 142 2.81 2.62 10.33
C VAL A 142 4.15 2.65 9.61
N VAL A 143 5.27 2.64 10.34
CA VAL A 143 6.61 2.65 9.76
C VAL A 143 6.89 1.38 8.95
N ALA A 144 6.58 0.21 9.49
CA ALA A 144 6.76 -1.06 8.80
C ALA A 144 5.95 -1.11 7.51
N ASN A 145 4.69 -0.65 7.55
CA ASN A 145 3.82 -0.58 6.39
C ASN A 145 4.35 0.39 5.32
N ALA A 146 4.83 1.57 5.74
CA ALA A 146 5.46 2.55 4.84
C ALA A 146 6.73 1.99 4.18
N VAL A 147 7.59 1.29 4.93
CA VAL A 147 8.80 0.64 4.40
C VAL A 147 8.46 -0.44 3.39
N LEU A 148 7.54 -1.35 3.72
CA LEU A 148 7.12 -2.43 2.81
C LEU A 148 6.56 -1.88 1.50
N ASN A 149 5.68 -0.88 1.57
CA ASN A 149 5.12 -0.25 0.39
C ASN A 149 6.16 0.59 -0.38
N GLY A 150 7.11 1.22 0.32
CA GLY A 150 8.25 1.91 -0.28
C GLY A 150 9.15 0.98 -1.09
N ILE A 151 9.39 -0.24 -0.60
CA ILE A 151 10.14 -1.27 -1.34
C ILE A 151 9.39 -1.64 -2.64
N LEU A 152 8.09 -1.90 -2.55
CA LEU A 152 7.27 -2.21 -3.74
C LEU A 152 7.24 -1.05 -4.74
N TRP A 153 7.12 0.19 -4.24
CA TRP A 153 7.17 1.40 -5.05
C TRP A 153 8.50 1.55 -5.79
N TYR A 154 9.62 1.28 -5.11
CA TYR A 154 10.95 1.31 -5.70
C TYR A 154 11.08 0.31 -6.86
N TYR A 155 10.63 -0.94 -6.67
CA TYR A 155 10.66 -1.95 -7.73
C TYR A 155 9.74 -1.62 -8.91
N LEU A 156 8.58 -1.03 -8.66
CA LEU A 156 7.65 -0.62 -9.71
C LEU A 156 8.17 0.57 -10.54
N ASN A 157 8.98 1.44 -9.95
CA ASN A 157 9.48 2.65 -10.60
C ASN A 157 10.90 2.53 -11.21
N LYS A 158 11.53 1.36 -11.15
CA LYS A 158 12.83 1.12 -11.80
C LYS A 158 12.79 1.40 -13.32
N PRO A 159 13.89 1.87 -13.94
CA PRO A 159 13.94 2.12 -15.39
C PRO A 159 13.60 0.87 -16.21
N ALA A 160 14.03 -0.31 -15.76
CA ALA A 160 13.75 -1.59 -16.43
C ALA A 160 12.26 -2.00 -16.37
N SER A 161 11.52 -1.63 -15.31
CA SER A 161 10.07 -1.84 -15.28
C SER A 161 9.37 -0.79 -16.14
N LYS A 162 9.89 0.45 -16.18
CA LYS A 162 9.39 1.57 -17.00
C LYS A 162 9.51 1.33 -18.50
N ALA A 163 10.65 0.81 -18.96
CA ALA A 163 10.92 0.61 -20.39
C ALA A 163 10.03 -0.48 -21.03
N SER A 164 9.44 -1.36 -20.23
CA SER A 164 8.63 -2.50 -20.68
C SER A 164 7.11 -2.23 -20.73
N LEU A 165 6.76 -0.95 -20.68
CA LEU A 165 5.39 -0.42 -20.61
C LEU A 165 4.89 0.14 -21.94
N HIS A 166 5.78 0.28 -22.92
CA HIS A 166 5.45 0.59 -24.31
C HIS A 166 5.32 -0.67 -25.15
#